data_AF-F9ZPK0-F1
#
_entry.id   AF-F9ZPK0-F1
#
_cell.length_a   1.000
_cell.length_b   1.000
_cell.length_c   1.000
_cell.angle_alpha   90.00
_cell.angle_beta   90.00
_cell.angle_gamma   90.00
#
_symmetry.space_group_name_H-M   'P 1'
#
loop_
_entity.id
_entity.type
_entity.pdbx_description
1 polymer ?
#
loop_
_entity_poly.entity_id
_entity_poly.type
_entity_poly.pdbx_seq_one_letter_code
_entity_poly.pdbx_strand_id
1 'polypeptide(L)'
;MSGQITFAEEPSLSRRRKQTKRERFLAEMDAVVPWARLVALIEPHYPKGGSGRKPMPLERMLRIHFLQQWFGYSDPGMEEALYEVPLLRQFVGIDLGRDFVPDETTILKFRRLLERHALAQAIFAEVQSVLQEKGLLLQEGKTVDATLIHAPSSTKNRDRKRDPETCL
;
A
#
# COMPACT_ATOMS: atom_id res chain seq x y z
N MET A 1 -46.32 22.87 10.58
CA MET A 1 -45.60 21.96 9.67
C MET A 1 -44.12 22.33 9.73
N SER A 2 -43.33 21.49 10.40
CA SER A 2 -41.92 21.78 10.73
C SER A 2 -41.06 21.80 9.47
N GLY A 3 -40.41 22.92 9.22
CA GLY A 3 -39.39 23.07 8.18
C GLY A 3 -38.15 22.26 8.56
N GLN A 4 -37.84 21.27 7.74
CA GLN A 4 -36.67 20.42 7.85
C GLN A 4 -35.43 21.27 7.53
N ILE A 5 -34.59 21.51 8.54
CA ILE A 5 -33.28 22.14 8.35
C ILE A 5 -32.38 21.07 7.73
N THR A 6 -32.29 21.06 6.40
CA THR A 6 -31.26 20.27 5.70
C THR A 6 -29.91 20.85 6.12
N PHE A 7 -29.13 20.04 6.84
CA PHE A 7 -27.76 20.36 7.22
C PHE A 7 -26.92 20.36 5.93
N ALA A 8 -26.95 21.48 5.22
CA ALA A 8 -26.08 21.69 4.08
C ALA A 8 -24.64 21.60 4.57
N GLU A 9 -23.89 20.63 4.02
CA GLU A 9 -22.44 20.55 4.18
C GLU A 9 -21.84 21.90 3.76
N GLU A 10 -21.37 22.66 4.74
CA GLU A 10 -20.58 23.87 4.56
C GLU A 10 -19.37 23.56 3.65
N PRO A 11 -19.29 24.11 2.42
CA PRO A 11 -18.16 23.91 1.50
C PRO A 11 -16.86 24.55 1.98
N SER A 12 -16.88 25.20 3.16
CA SER A 12 -15.78 25.97 3.73
C SER A 12 -14.74 25.10 4.44
N LEU A 13 -15.09 23.88 4.85
CA LEU A 13 -14.16 22.94 5.49
C LEU A 13 -13.22 22.25 4.48
N SER A 14 -13.64 22.13 3.22
CA SER A 14 -12.86 21.51 2.14
C SER A 14 -11.60 22.29 1.77
N ARG A 15 -11.51 23.58 2.15
CA ARG A 15 -10.44 24.49 1.71
C ARG A 15 -9.18 24.46 2.61
N ARG A 16 -9.17 23.71 3.72
CA ARG A 16 -8.02 23.65 4.66
C ARG A 16 -7.57 22.23 5.05
N ARG A 17 -7.76 21.23 4.20
CA ARG A 17 -7.17 19.91 4.47
C ARG A 17 -5.67 19.94 4.18
N LYS A 18 -4.85 19.94 5.24
CA LYS A 18 -3.40 19.73 5.12
C LYS A 18 -3.16 18.30 4.65
N GLN A 19 -2.55 18.14 3.48
CA GLN A 19 -2.17 16.83 2.96
C GLN A 19 -1.22 16.13 3.95
N THR A 20 -1.55 14.91 4.33
CA THR A 20 -0.75 14.15 5.31
C THR A 20 0.57 13.67 4.68
N LYS A 21 1.56 13.36 5.52
CA LYS A 21 2.83 12.77 5.05
C LYS A 21 2.58 11.46 4.28
N ARG A 22 1.65 10.63 4.77
CA ARG A 22 1.27 9.36 4.12
C ARG A 22 0.59 9.58 2.77
N GLU A 23 -0.29 10.58 2.65
CA GLU A 23 -0.92 10.95 1.37
C GLU A 23 0.11 11.39 0.32
N ARG A 24 1.07 12.23 0.71
CA ARG A 24 2.15 12.67 -0.20
C ARG A 24 3.00 11.50 -0.66
N PHE A 25 3.42 10.66 0.28
CA PHE A 25 4.21 9.47 -0.01
C PHE A 25 3.51 8.55 -1.01
N LEU A 26 2.23 8.24 -0.78
CA LEU A 26 1.46 7.38 -1.69
C LEU A 26 1.31 8.00 -3.09
N ALA A 27 1.07 9.32 -3.18
CA ALA A 27 0.97 10.00 -4.46
C ALA A 27 2.31 10.00 -5.23
N GLU A 28 3.42 10.20 -4.53
CA GLU A 28 4.76 10.14 -5.11
C GLU A 28 5.09 8.73 -5.61
N MET A 29 4.84 7.71 -4.78
CA MET A 29 5.06 6.32 -5.17
C MET A 29 4.17 5.89 -6.33
N ASP A 30 2.91 6.33 -6.38
CA ASP A 30 2.02 6.04 -7.51
C ASP A 30 2.57 6.58 -8.85
N ALA A 31 3.24 7.73 -8.81
CA ALA A 31 3.86 8.35 -9.99
C ALA A 31 5.23 7.75 -10.36
N VAL A 32 5.97 7.23 -9.37
CA VAL A 32 7.31 6.69 -9.59
C VAL A 32 7.27 5.23 -10.04
N VAL A 33 6.42 4.40 -9.43
CA VAL A 33 6.34 2.97 -9.70
C VAL A 33 5.79 2.70 -11.11
N PRO A 34 6.46 1.89 -11.93
CA PRO A 34 6.00 1.59 -13.29
C PRO A 34 4.91 0.51 -13.30
N TRP A 35 3.72 0.82 -12.78
CA TRP A 35 2.62 -0.14 -12.60
C TRP A 35 2.31 -0.96 -13.85
N ALA A 36 2.21 -0.31 -15.02
CA ALA A 36 1.90 -0.99 -16.27
C ALA A 36 2.95 -2.04 -16.66
N ARG A 37 4.24 -1.73 -16.47
CA ARG A 37 5.34 -2.67 -16.77
C ARG A 37 5.34 -3.85 -15.79
N LEU A 38 5.13 -3.57 -14.51
CA LEU A 38 5.04 -4.60 -13.47
C LEU A 38 3.81 -5.51 -13.67
N VAL A 39 2.67 -4.94 -14.06
CA VAL A 39 1.48 -5.73 -14.41
C VAL A 39 1.78 -6.64 -15.58
N ALA A 40 2.35 -6.12 -16.68
CA ALA A 40 2.70 -6.93 -17.85
C ALA A 40 3.69 -8.06 -17.52
N LEU A 41 4.61 -7.84 -16.59
CA LEU A 41 5.55 -8.85 -16.10
C LEU A 41 4.85 -10.00 -15.35
N ILE A 42 3.82 -9.70 -14.56
CA ILE A 42 3.14 -10.66 -13.68
C ILE A 42 1.94 -11.32 -14.37
N GLU A 43 1.32 -10.64 -15.33
CA GLU A 43 0.10 -11.06 -16.03
C GLU A 43 0.16 -12.50 -16.58
N PRO A 44 1.27 -13.00 -17.16
CA PRO A 44 1.35 -14.38 -17.65
C PRO A 44 1.13 -15.45 -16.57
N HIS A 45 1.42 -15.12 -15.32
CA HIS A 45 1.31 -16.02 -14.17
C HIS A 45 0.01 -15.84 -13.38
N TYR A 46 -0.69 -14.72 -13.60
CA TYR A 46 -1.88 -14.38 -12.84
C TYR A 46 -3.09 -15.21 -13.32
N PRO A 47 -3.93 -15.74 -12.39
CA PRO A 47 -5.09 -16.53 -12.79
C PRO A 47 -6.00 -15.74 -13.73
N LYS A 48 -6.23 -16.30 -14.93
CA LYS A 48 -7.23 -15.78 -15.87
C LYS A 48 -8.59 -16.34 -15.45
N GLY A 49 -9.58 -15.47 -15.24
CA GLY A 49 -10.88 -15.86 -14.67
C GLY A 49 -11.51 -17.06 -15.37
N GLY A 50 -11.91 -18.06 -14.59
CA GLY A 50 -12.68 -19.23 -15.04
C GLY A 50 -14.15 -19.17 -14.60
N SER A 51 -14.85 -20.31 -14.60
CA SER A 51 -16.29 -20.43 -14.25
C SER A 51 -16.63 -20.15 -12.77
N GLY A 52 -15.70 -19.61 -11.98
CA GLY A 52 -15.85 -19.30 -10.56
C GLY A 52 -15.83 -17.79 -10.30
N ARG A 53 -15.62 -17.42 -9.03
CA ARG A 53 -15.40 -16.03 -8.62
C ARG A 53 -14.24 -15.44 -9.42
N LYS A 54 -14.50 -14.33 -10.13
CA LYS A 54 -13.44 -13.64 -10.88
C LYS A 54 -12.31 -13.25 -9.92
N PRO A 55 -11.05 -13.54 -10.27
CA PRO A 55 -9.92 -13.07 -9.50
C PRO A 55 -9.93 -11.54 -9.47
N MET A 56 -9.42 -10.99 -8.38
CA MET A 56 -9.32 -9.55 -8.22
C MET A 56 -8.37 -8.95 -9.27
N PRO A 57 -8.52 -7.68 -9.69
CA PRO A 57 -7.60 -7.10 -10.66
C PRO A 57 -6.14 -7.20 -10.20
N LEU A 58 -5.26 -7.64 -11.10
CA LEU A 58 -3.83 -7.83 -10.81
C LEU A 58 -3.18 -6.55 -10.28
N GLU A 59 -3.45 -5.42 -10.91
CA GLU A 59 -2.88 -4.13 -10.50
C GLU A 59 -3.28 -3.74 -9.07
N ARG A 60 -4.50 -4.10 -8.64
CA ARG A 60 -4.97 -3.90 -7.26
C ARG A 60 -4.18 -4.77 -6.28
N MET A 61 -4.00 -6.06 -6.60
CA MET A 61 -3.17 -6.95 -5.77
C MET A 61 -1.72 -6.49 -5.70
N LEU A 62 -1.18 -6.00 -6.80
CA LEU A 62 0.16 -5.44 -6.86
C LEU A 62 0.30 -4.22 -5.95
N ARG A 63 -0.63 -3.25 -6.03
CA ARG A 63 -0.60 -2.09 -5.13
C ARG A 63 -0.70 -2.49 -3.66
N ILE A 64 -1.55 -3.46 -3.32
CA ILE A 64 -1.66 -4.00 -1.95
C ILE A 64 -0.32 -4.59 -1.50
N HIS A 65 0.34 -5.37 -2.35
CA HIS A 65 1.66 -5.93 -2.04
C HIS A 65 2.70 -4.84 -1.76
N PHE A 66 2.72 -3.76 -2.56
CA PHE A 66 3.60 -2.61 -2.30
C PHE A 66 3.25 -1.90 -0.98
N LEU A 67 1.97 -1.75 -0.63
CA LEU A 67 1.56 -1.22 0.67
C LEU A 67 2.08 -2.09 1.83
N GLN A 68 2.08 -3.42 1.69
CA GLN A 68 2.67 -4.32 2.68
C GLN A 68 4.16 -4.06 2.84
N GLN A 69 4.90 -3.86 1.75
CA GLN A 69 6.34 -3.59 1.81
C GLN A 69 6.65 -2.23 2.44
N TRP A 70 5.93 -1.16 2.05
CA TRP A 70 6.22 0.20 2.52
C TRP A 70 5.85 0.44 3.99
N PHE A 71 4.78 -0.20 4.46
CA PHE A 71 4.28 0.01 5.83
C PHE A 71 4.51 -1.19 6.75
N GLY A 72 5.11 -2.27 6.26
CA GLY A 72 5.41 -3.46 7.05
C GLY A 72 4.16 -4.23 7.51
N TYR A 73 3.08 -4.21 6.72
CA TYR A 73 1.87 -4.94 7.05
C TYR A 73 2.05 -6.44 6.81
N SER A 74 1.61 -7.26 7.78
CA SER A 74 1.37 -8.69 7.56
C SER A 74 0.16 -8.90 6.66
N ASP A 75 -0.07 -10.12 6.18
CA ASP A 75 -1.27 -10.44 5.39
C ASP A 75 -2.58 -10.10 6.14
N PRO A 76 -2.79 -10.48 7.42
CA PRO A 76 -4.00 -10.09 8.16
C PRO A 76 -4.02 -8.60 8.51
N GLY A 77 -2.87 -8.01 8.83
CA GLY A 77 -2.78 -6.58 9.13
C GLY A 77 -3.10 -5.69 7.91
N MET A 78 -2.82 -6.19 6.70
CA MET A 78 -3.17 -5.49 5.47
C MET A 78 -4.67 -5.56 5.18
N GLU A 79 -5.32 -6.71 5.40
CA GLU A 79 -6.78 -6.82 5.34
C GLU A 79 -7.45 -5.82 6.28
N GLU A 80 -7.07 -5.82 7.57
CA GLU A 80 -7.61 -4.89 8.57
C GLU A 80 -7.38 -3.43 8.17
N ALA A 81 -6.16 -3.09 7.73
CA ALA A 81 -5.84 -1.74 7.27
C ALA A 81 -6.67 -1.29 6.06
N LEU A 82 -7.05 -2.21 5.16
CA LEU A 82 -7.97 -1.90 4.06
C LEU A 82 -9.39 -1.63 4.56
N TYR A 83 -9.84 -2.16 5.69
CA TYR A 83 -11.13 -1.79 6.28
C TYR A 83 -11.05 -0.47 7.06
N GLU A 84 -9.96 -0.22 7.77
CA GLU A 84 -9.85 0.94 8.68
C GLU A 84 -9.42 2.23 7.99
N VAL A 85 -8.55 2.16 6.98
CA VAL A 85 -7.86 3.35 6.45
C VAL A 85 -8.35 3.69 5.04
N PRO A 86 -9.24 4.70 4.87
CA PRO A 86 -9.77 5.10 3.57
C PRO A 86 -8.69 5.46 2.54
N LEU A 87 -7.59 6.04 3.00
CA LEU A 87 -6.46 6.42 2.14
C LEU A 87 -5.83 5.22 1.44
N LEU A 88 -5.69 4.08 2.14
CA LEU A 88 -5.11 2.87 1.55
C LEU A 88 -6.06 2.26 0.53
N ARG A 89 -7.37 2.24 0.84
CA ARG A 89 -8.41 1.81 -0.11
C ARG A 89 -8.41 2.63 -1.39
N GLN A 90 -8.35 3.95 -1.25
CA GLN A 90 -8.30 4.86 -2.38
C GLN A 90 -7.07 4.59 -3.25
N PHE A 91 -5.90 4.39 -2.61
CA PHE A 91 -4.66 4.08 -3.32
C PHE A 91 -4.74 2.78 -4.14
N VAL A 92 -5.38 1.73 -3.61
CA VAL A 92 -5.54 0.46 -4.33
C VAL A 92 -6.79 0.43 -5.24
N GLY A 93 -7.56 1.52 -5.27
CA GLY A 93 -8.78 1.65 -6.07
C GLY A 93 -9.91 0.73 -5.63
N ILE A 94 -10.11 0.54 -4.32
CA ILE A 94 -11.26 -0.20 -3.76
C ILE A 94 -12.34 0.77 -3.31
N ASP A 95 -13.55 0.63 -3.85
CA ASP A 95 -14.76 1.29 -3.36
C ASP A 95 -15.59 0.29 -2.54
N LEU A 96 -15.73 0.50 -1.22
CA LEU A 96 -16.47 -0.41 -0.33
C LEU A 96 -17.96 -0.58 -0.72
N GLY A 97 -18.54 0.34 -1.49
CA GLY A 97 -19.92 0.22 -1.96
C GLY A 97 -20.08 -0.68 -3.18
N ARG A 98 -18.99 -1.05 -3.86
CA ARG A 98 -19.01 -1.75 -5.17
C ARG A 98 -18.05 -2.94 -5.25
N ASP A 99 -16.91 -2.83 -4.58
CA ASP A 99 -15.83 -3.80 -4.58
C ASP A 99 -15.80 -4.59 -3.27
N PHE A 100 -15.23 -5.79 -3.33
CA PHE A 100 -14.86 -6.56 -2.15
C PHE A 100 -13.41 -6.27 -1.74
N VAL A 101 -13.16 -6.22 -0.44
CA VAL A 101 -11.81 -6.11 0.14
C VAL A 101 -11.18 -7.49 0.22
N PRO A 102 -9.96 -7.74 -0.32
CA PRO A 102 -9.27 -9.01 -0.16
C PRO A 102 -9.17 -9.42 1.31
N ASP A 103 -9.48 -10.68 1.57
CA ASP A 103 -9.12 -11.33 2.82
C ASP A 103 -7.62 -11.69 2.85
N GLU A 104 -7.10 -11.98 4.05
CA GLU A 104 -5.74 -12.46 4.29
C GLU A 104 -5.37 -13.58 3.32
N THR A 105 -6.29 -14.52 3.09
CA THR A 105 -6.02 -15.69 2.24
C THR A 105 -5.81 -15.31 0.77
N THR A 106 -6.49 -14.28 0.27
CA THR A 106 -6.30 -13.75 -1.08
C THR A 106 -4.95 -13.04 -1.20
N ILE A 107 -4.56 -12.27 -0.20
CA ILE A 107 -3.25 -11.59 -0.14
C ILE A 107 -2.12 -12.63 -0.10
N LEU A 108 -2.23 -13.63 0.76
CA LEU A 108 -1.28 -14.74 0.88
C LEU A 108 -1.12 -15.50 -0.44
N LYS A 109 -2.21 -15.79 -1.15
CA LYS A 109 -2.16 -16.47 -2.47
C LYS A 109 -1.37 -15.66 -3.49
N PHE A 110 -1.54 -14.34 -3.50
CA PHE A 110 -0.77 -13.47 -4.40
C PHE A 110 0.71 -13.44 -4.03
N ARG A 111 1.06 -13.34 -2.75
CA ARG A 111 2.45 -13.42 -2.31
C ARG A 111 3.12 -14.73 -2.73
N ARG A 112 2.45 -15.86 -2.51
CA ARG A 112 2.92 -17.19 -2.96
C ARG A 112 3.07 -17.29 -4.47
N LEU A 113 2.24 -16.59 -5.25
CA LEU A 113 2.37 -16.53 -6.70
C LEU A 113 3.68 -15.82 -7.08
N LEU A 114 3.98 -14.67 -6.46
CA LEU A 114 5.22 -13.95 -6.69
C LEU A 114 6.46 -14.78 -6.31
N GLU A 115 6.41 -15.45 -5.15
CA GLU A 115 7.49 -16.32 -4.66
C GLU A 115 7.72 -17.52 -5.59
N ARG A 116 6.64 -18.22 -5.99
CA ARG A 116 6.71 -19.40 -6.85
C ARG A 116 7.37 -19.11 -8.20
N HIS A 117 7.12 -17.93 -8.75
CA HIS A 117 7.66 -17.52 -10.05
C HIS A 117 8.92 -16.66 -9.93
N ALA A 118 9.50 -16.54 -8.73
CA ALA A 118 10.68 -15.72 -8.44
C ALA A 118 10.55 -14.25 -8.92
N LEU A 119 9.32 -13.73 -8.94
CA LEU A 119 9.01 -12.43 -9.54
C LEU A 119 9.53 -11.25 -8.72
N ALA A 120 9.89 -11.45 -7.45
CA ALA A 120 10.42 -10.40 -6.59
C ALA A 120 11.69 -9.74 -7.18
N GLN A 121 12.62 -10.56 -7.71
CA GLN A 121 13.86 -10.04 -8.32
C GLN A 121 13.57 -9.30 -9.63
N ALA A 122 12.66 -9.83 -10.44
CA ALA A 122 12.26 -9.22 -11.71
C ALA A 122 11.53 -7.89 -11.50
N ILE A 123 10.63 -7.81 -10.50
CA ILE A 123 9.95 -6.57 -10.09
C ILE A 123 10.98 -5.53 -9.64
N PHE A 124 11.95 -5.92 -8.81
CA PHE A 124 12.99 -5.02 -8.33
C PHE A 124 13.84 -4.47 -9.49
N ALA A 125 14.25 -5.35 -10.41
CA ALA A 125 15.02 -4.96 -11.59
C ALA A 125 14.24 -3.98 -12.49
N GLU A 126 12.94 -4.19 -12.69
CA GLU A 126 12.10 -3.30 -13.51
C GLU A 126 11.95 -1.91 -12.87
N VAL A 127 11.74 -1.86 -11.55
CA VAL A 127 11.71 -0.59 -10.81
C VAL A 127 13.05 0.13 -10.93
N GLN A 128 14.16 -0.60 -10.78
CA GLN A 128 15.50 -0.03 -10.93
C GLN A 128 15.77 0.50 -12.34
N SER A 129 15.35 -0.22 -13.38
CA SER A 129 15.46 0.23 -14.78
C SER A 129 14.74 1.56 -15.00
N VAL A 130 13.51 1.70 -14.50
CA VAL A 130 12.75 2.94 -14.67
C VAL A 130 13.32 4.10 -13.87
N LEU A 131 13.89 3.84 -12.69
CA LEU A 131 14.61 4.86 -11.92
C LEU A 131 15.87 5.33 -12.67
N GLN A 132 16.62 4.41 -13.29
CA GLN A 132 17.76 4.74 -14.13
C GLN A 132 17.35 5.54 -15.38
N GLU A 133 16.28 5.15 -16.08
CA GLU A 133 15.74 5.88 -17.23
C GLU A 133 15.36 7.32 -16.88
N LYS A 134 14.82 7.54 -15.67
CA LYS A 134 14.44 8.87 -15.17
C LYS A 134 15.63 9.68 -14.66
N GLY A 135 16.88 9.18 -14.79
CA GLY A 135 18.08 9.84 -14.27
C GLY A 135 18.18 9.85 -12.74
N LEU A 136 17.29 9.13 -12.06
CA LEU A 136 17.32 8.89 -10.63
C LEU A 136 18.23 7.68 -10.38
N LEU A 137 19.51 7.83 -10.73
CA LEU A 137 20.52 6.80 -10.52
C LEU A 137 20.57 6.42 -9.04
N LEU A 138 20.11 5.21 -8.74
CA LEU A 138 20.55 4.45 -7.58
C LEU A 138 22.06 4.19 -7.80
N GLN A 139 22.90 5.15 -7.39
CA GLN A 139 24.36 4.94 -7.40
C GLN A 139 24.64 3.78 -6.44
N GLU A 140 25.14 2.66 -6.98
CA GLU A 140 25.68 1.56 -6.19
C GLU A 140 26.66 2.14 -5.17
N GLY A 141 26.26 2.20 -3.89
CA GLY A 141 27.07 2.74 -2.81
C GLY A 141 26.58 4.04 -2.17
N LYS A 142 25.55 4.71 -2.70
CA LYS A 142 24.79 5.71 -1.94
C LYS A 142 23.52 5.04 -1.47
N THR A 143 23.55 4.56 -0.23
CA THR A 143 22.36 4.15 0.52
C THR A 143 21.29 5.19 0.28
N VAL A 144 20.34 4.89 -0.61
CA VAL A 144 19.08 5.61 -0.64
C VAL A 144 18.55 5.40 0.74
N ASP A 145 18.47 6.50 1.48
CA ASP A 145 18.06 6.54 2.87
C ASP A 145 16.85 5.62 3.02
N ALA A 146 17.09 4.39 3.51
CA ALA A 146 16.09 3.33 3.60
C ALA A 146 15.03 3.67 4.65
N THR A 147 15.08 4.89 5.19
CA THR A 147 14.04 5.61 5.90
C THR A 147 12.86 6.03 4.99
N LEU A 148 12.95 5.80 3.67
CA LEU A 148 11.83 5.99 2.73
C LEU A 148 11.05 4.69 2.42
N ILE A 149 11.63 3.51 2.70
CA ILE A 149 10.95 2.19 2.57
C ILE A 149 10.56 1.63 3.94
N HIS A 150 11.21 2.03 5.03
CA HIS A 150 10.57 2.00 6.33
C HIS A 150 9.73 3.27 6.46
N ALA A 151 8.40 3.11 6.41
CA ALA A 151 7.42 4.11 6.80
C ALA A 151 7.94 5.10 7.87
N PRO A 152 7.52 6.39 7.86
CA PRO A 152 7.80 7.25 8.99
C PRO A 152 7.23 6.58 10.25
N SER A 153 8.12 6.04 11.09
CA SER A 153 7.78 5.49 12.39
C SER A 153 7.39 6.67 13.28
N SER A 154 6.19 7.17 13.07
CA SER A 154 5.65 8.28 13.85
C SER A 154 5.14 7.74 15.17
N THR A 155 6.05 7.85 16.15
CA THR A 155 5.84 8.13 17.57
C THR A 155 5.28 7.04 18.50
N LYS A 156 6.05 6.87 19.61
CA LYS A 156 5.69 6.32 20.94
C LYS A 156 5.62 4.80 21.10
N ASN A 157 6.75 4.20 21.48
CA ASN A 157 6.95 3.61 22.82
C ASN A 157 8.25 2.79 22.81
N ARG A 158 9.38 3.43 23.09
CA ARG A 158 10.64 2.71 23.30
C ARG A 158 11.42 3.22 24.51
N ASP A 159 10.68 3.50 25.58
CA ASP A 159 11.20 3.36 26.93
C ASP A 159 10.20 2.52 27.74
N ARG A 160 10.22 1.21 27.45
CA ARG A 160 9.82 0.18 28.43
C ARG A 160 11.06 -0.15 29.26
N LYS A 161 11.58 0.83 30.00
CA LYS A 161 12.38 0.50 31.18
C LYS A 161 11.39 0.05 32.24
N ARG A 162 11.29 -1.27 32.36
CA ARG A 162 10.73 -1.91 33.54
C ARG A 162 11.65 -1.54 34.69
N ASP A 163 11.15 -0.79 35.67
CA ASP A 163 11.85 -0.57 36.92
C ASP A 163 12.14 -1.95 37.55
N PRO A 164 13.39 -2.25 37.92
CA PRO A 164 13.67 -3.40 38.76
C PRO A 164 13.17 -3.06 40.17
N GLU A 165 12.06 -3.68 40.59
CA GLU A 165 11.72 -3.79 42.00
C GLU A 165 12.91 -4.43 42.71
N THR A 166 13.61 -3.60 43.49
CA THR A 166 14.57 -4.03 44.48
C THR A 166 13.80 -4.17 45.79
N CYS A 167 13.88 -5.35 46.38
CA CYS A 167 13.43 -5.63 47.74
C CYS A 167 13.89 -4.55 48.73
N LEU A 168 12.97 -4.11 49.59
CA LEU A 168 13.14 -3.95 51.05
C LEU A 168 11.75 -3.83 51.69
#